data_AF-A0A1M5J762-F1
#
_entry.id   AF-A0A1M5J762-F1
#
_cell.length_a   1.000
_cell.length_b   1.000
_cell.length_c   1.000
_cell.angle_alpha   90.00
_cell.angle_beta   90.00
_cell.angle_gamma   90.00
#
_symmetry.space_group_name_H-M   'P 1'
#
loop_
_entity.id
_entity.type
_entity.pdbx_description
1 polymer ?
#
loop_
_entity_poly.entity_id
_entity_poly.type
_entity_poly.pdbx_seq_one_letter_code
_entity_poly.pdbx_strand_id
1 'polypeptide(L)'
;MGVRLIEEGDKVYLDGKTFDHKTLISQAGGQWDADRKMWYFGADQMDVAREVARAIPDPVHPEAQVIGHAVYKEKTYPVLWAGETKTGREALKLAFANGSDSFWVDADKAEFKALESPIPWEEYRDMVRPCFGPKIFGATRDPHADLRDRLIVVPFLRPEDTSILAALKTPTSTSEDWQAWRGRLYALYLTQFAAMRDVARSLAQEQGNNNARRGELLRPMVAIMRFCRVDEDIIEEVCDRVEQRIDEIRPSITRLDEQVLMIVWEILHEQGGGYVEIPISSIRRRCAENEDLKIASYENVVWEILKRNGAYLKSKRRAGEIVIMTNERCVHRALERLGCDLEEISPSREQDSLAPRQIAIPLARRACTY
;
A
#
# COMPACT_ATOMS: atom_id res chain seq x y z
N MET A 1 22.18 15.78 1.28
CA MET A 1 22.66 17.03 1.89
C MET A 1 21.49 17.67 2.61
N GLY A 2 21.72 18.16 3.83
CA GLY A 2 20.70 18.88 4.59
C GLY A 2 20.32 20.22 3.99
N VAL A 3 19.33 20.88 4.61
CA VAL A 3 18.91 22.23 4.21
C VAL A 3 20.03 23.22 4.55
N ARG A 4 20.56 23.90 3.54
CA ARG A 4 21.54 24.97 3.67
C ARG A 4 20.83 26.32 3.71
N LEU A 5 21.40 27.26 4.46
CA LEU A 5 20.94 28.65 4.48
C LEU A 5 21.80 29.47 3.52
N ILE A 6 21.17 30.21 2.62
CA ILE A 6 21.85 31.13 1.69
C ILE A 6 21.32 32.53 1.96
N GLU A 7 22.19 33.42 2.42
CA GLU A 7 21.87 34.84 2.66
C GLU A 7 22.05 35.64 1.37
N GLU A 8 20.98 36.30 0.92
CA GLU A 8 21.01 37.16 -0.26
C GLU A 8 20.12 38.39 -0.07
N GLY A 9 20.77 39.54 0.12
CA GLY A 9 20.08 40.81 0.36
C GLY A 9 19.31 40.78 1.68
N ASP A 10 18.01 41.00 1.63
CA ASP A 10 17.08 40.99 2.75
C ASP A 10 16.39 39.62 2.97
N LYS A 11 16.88 38.56 2.32
CA LYS A 11 16.29 37.22 2.38
C LYS A 11 17.31 36.15 2.80
N VAL A 12 16.82 35.12 3.48
CA VAL A 12 17.54 33.89 3.81
C VAL A 12 16.84 32.71 3.16
N TYR A 13 17.43 32.13 2.13
CA TYR A 13 16.85 31.00 1.39
C TYR A 13 17.20 29.66 2.04
N LEU A 14 16.24 28.74 2.01
CA LEU A 14 16.41 27.34 2.37
C LEU A 14 16.73 26.51 1.12
N ASP A 15 18.01 26.21 0.91
CA ASP A 15 18.50 25.40 -0.21
C ASP A 15 18.58 23.92 0.17
N GLY A 16 17.78 23.08 -0.49
CA GLY A 16 17.67 21.66 -0.23
C GLY A 16 16.31 21.10 -0.64
N LYS A 17 16.00 19.87 -0.22
CA LYS A 17 14.71 19.22 -0.52
C LYS A 17 13.59 19.71 0.42
N THR A 18 13.31 21.00 0.38
CA THR A 18 12.41 21.68 1.33
C THR A 18 10.94 21.62 0.94
N PHE A 19 10.62 21.24 -0.31
CA PHE A 19 9.25 21.23 -0.85
C PHE A 19 8.30 20.30 -0.07
N ASP A 20 8.80 19.13 0.34
CA ASP A 20 8.02 18.14 1.12
C ASP A 20 7.66 18.67 2.52
N HIS A 21 8.34 19.73 2.98
CA HIS A 21 8.16 20.35 4.30
C HIS A 21 7.49 21.74 4.22
N LYS A 22 6.81 22.06 3.11
CA LYS A 22 6.13 23.36 2.90
C LYS A 22 5.23 23.82 4.04
N THR A 23 4.52 22.89 4.69
CA THR A 23 3.59 23.22 5.78
C THR A 23 4.34 23.73 7.01
N LEU A 24 5.44 23.05 7.38
CA LEU A 24 6.30 23.46 8.50
C LEU A 24 6.90 24.85 8.22
N ILE A 25 7.45 25.03 7.01
CA ILE A 25 8.13 26.27 6.63
C ILE A 25 7.15 27.44 6.58
N SER A 26 5.97 27.23 5.98
CA SER A 26 4.92 28.25 5.88
C SER A 26 4.34 28.62 7.25
N GLN A 27 4.15 27.66 8.16
CA GLN A 27 3.68 27.92 9.52
C GLN A 27 4.67 28.74 10.34
N ALA A 28 5.97 28.61 10.07
CA ALA A 28 7.03 29.42 10.68
C ALA A 28 7.16 30.82 10.06
N GLY A 29 6.34 31.17 9.07
CA GLY A 29 6.37 32.46 8.38
C GLY A 29 7.22 32.49 7.10
N GLY A 30 7.73 31.34 6.66
CA GLY A 30 8.49 31.25 5.42
C GLY A 30 7.62 31.50 4.18
N GLN A 31 8.20 32.13 3.17
CA GLN A 31 7.56 32.48 1.91
C GLN A 31 8.20 31.72 0.75
N TRP A 32 7.42 31.39 -0.28
CA TRP A 32 7.92 30.69 -1.46
C TRP A 32 8.32 31.70 -2.55
N ASP A 33 9.56 31.64 -2.99
CA ASP A 33 10.05 32.38 -4.15
C ASP A 33 9.87 31.53 -5.41
N ALA A 34 8.95 31.94 -6.28
CA ALA A 34 8.59 31.18 -7.48
C ALA A 34 9.72 31.13 -8.52
N ASP A 35 10.53 32.19 -8.61
CA ASP A 35 11.60 32.31 -9.60
C ASP A 35 12.78 31.41 -9.21
N ARG A 36 13.16 31.42 -7.93
CA ARG A 36 14.24 30.58 -7.40
C ARG A 36 13.80 29.17 -7.06
N LYS A 37 12.50 28.94 -6.94
CA LYS A 37 11.89 27.68 -6.46
C LYS A 37 12.47 27.28 -5.11
N MET A 38 12.56 28.23 -4.20
CA MET A 38 13.08 28.05 -2.85
C MET A 38 12.17 28.73 -1.84
N TRP A 39 12.13 28.18 -0.62
CA TRP A 39 11.54 28.90 0.51
C TRP A 39 12.54 29.90 1.06
N TYR A 40 12.06 31.03 1.56
CA TYR A 40 12.89 32.02 2.23
C TYR A 40 12.20 32.62 3.45
N PHE A 41 13.02 33.23 4.30
CA PHE A 41 12.62 34.09 5.42
C PHE A 41 13.22 35.48 5.22
N GLY A 42 12.67 36.49 5.89
CA GLY A 42 13.35 37.79 5.99
C GLY A 42 14.71 37.65 6.69
N ALA A 43 15.67 38.51 6.36
CA ALA A 43 16.99 38.51 7.00
C ALA A 43 16.91 38.74 8.52
N ASP A 44 15.89 39.46 8.99
CA ASP A 44 15.55 39.66 10.40
C ASP A 44 15.03 38.39 11.09
N GLN A 45 14.66 37.36 10.34
CA GLN A 45 14.14 36.07 10.83
C GLN A 45 15.18 34.93 10.72
N MET A 46 16.48 35.25 10.70
CA MET A 46 17.57 34.28 10.57
C MET A 46 17.49 33.12 11.57
N ASP A 47 17.18 33.39 12.84
CA ASP A 47 17.13 32.34 13.86
C ASP A 47 15.95 31.38 13.65
N VAL A 48 14.81 31.90 13.19
CA VAL A 48 13.66 31.06 12.78
C VAL A 48 14.03 30.19 11.59
N ALA A 49 14.72 30.75 10.58
CA ALA A 49 15.20 29.99 9.42
C ALA A 49 16.14 28.85 9.85
N ARG A 50 17.03 29.08 10.82
CA ARG A 50 17.92 28.06 11.39
C ARG A 50 17.16 26.96 12.12
N GLU A 51 16.15 27.32 12.92
CA GLU A 51 15.32 26.34 13.63
C GLU A 51 14.54 25.46 12.65
N VAL A 52 13.92 26.07 11.63
CA VAL A 52 13.19 25.34 10.58
C VAL A 52 14.13 24.44 9.78
N ALA A 53 15.31 24.93 9.38
CA ALA A 53 16.30 24.13 8.67
C ALA A 53 16.77 22.92 9.49
N ARG A 54 16.93 23.06 10.81
CA ARG A 54 17.27 21.95 11.72
C ARG A 54 16.13 20.95 11.92
N ALA A 55 14.89 21.42 11.84
CA ALA A 55 13.70 20.59 11.97
C ALA A 55 13.41 19.77 10.70
N ILE A 56 13.93 20.18 9.55
CA ILE A 56 13.82 19.43 8.30
C ILE A 56 14.80 18.25 8.35
N PRO A 57 14.33 17.01 8.26
CA PRO A 57 15.20 15.84 8.26
C PRO A 57 16.15 15.82 7.05
N ASP A 58 17.37 15.35 7.27
CA ASP A 58 18.38 15.23 6.21
C ASP A 58 18.20 13.90 5.47
N PRO A 59 18.09 13.85 4.13
CA PRO A 59 18.12 12.57 3.43
C PRO A 59 19.44 11.86 3.68
N VAL A 60 19.39 10.54 3.89
CA VAL A 60 20.59 9.73 4.10
C VAL A 60 21.43 9.74 2.81
N HIS A 61 22.72 10.04 2.93
CA HIS A 61 23.62 10.04 1.78
C HIS A 61 23.90 8.60 1.32
N PRO A 62 23.95 8.29 0.01
CA PRO A 62 24.26 6.93 -0.46
C PRO A 62 25.62 6.40 0.03
N GLU A 63 26.59 7.29 0.22
CA GLU A 63 27.93 6.96 0.73
C GLU A 63 28.01 6.99 2.27
N ALA A 64 26.90 7.24 2.98
CA ALA A 64 26.90 7.18 4.43
C ALA A 64 27.28 5.77 4.90
N GLN A 65 27.85 5.67 6.09
CA GLN A 65 28.15 4.39 6.72
C GLN A 65 27.37 4.29 8.03
N VAL A 66 26.80 3.11 8.30
CA VAL A 66 26.20 2.78 9.58
C VAL A 66 27.31 2.31 10.51
N ILE A 67 27.56 3.08 11.56
CA ILE A 67 28.63 2.82 12.54
C ILE A 67 28.13 2.09 13.79
N GLY A 68 26.82 1.90 13.91
CA GLY A 68 26.19 1.37 15.11
C GLY A 68 24.67 1.41 15.06
N HIS A 69 24.06 1.05 16.20
CA HIS A 69 22.63 1.15 16.44
C HIS A 69 22.39 1.95 17.72
N ALA A 70 21.30 2.70 17.77
CA ALA A 70 20.89 3.39 18.98
C ALA A 70 19.42 3.14 19.29
N VAL A 71 19.09 2.92 20.56
CA VAL A 71 17.71 2.91 21.05
C VAL A 71 17.32 4.33 21.46
N TYR A 72 16.35 4.92 20.77
CA TYR A 72 15.80 6.25 21.05
C TYR A 72 14.27 6.18 21.07
N LYS A 73 13.65 6.58 22.18
CA LYS A 73 12.19 6.51 22.38
C LYS A 73 11.63 5.11 22.00
N GLU A 74 12.21 4.07 22.59
CA GLU A 74 11.81 2.66 22.42
C GLU A 74 11.96 2.10 20.98
N LYS A 75 12.61 2.85 20.08
CA LYS A 75 12.85 2.44 18.69
C LYS A 75 14.34 2.33 18.43
N THR A 76 14.74 1.30 17.68
CA THR A 76 16.13 1.12 17.25
C THR A 76 16.36 1.81 15.91
N TYR A 77 17.40 2.64 15.83
CA TYR A 77 17.79 3.35 14.62
C TYR A 77 19.24 3.01 14.24
N PRO A 78 19.58 2.87 12.94
CA PRO A 78 20.96 2.92 12.50
C PRO A 78 21.58 4.29 12.81
N VAL A 79 22.82 4.28 13.29
CA VAL A 79 23.62 5.47 13.58
C VAL A 79 24.59 5.70 12.44
N LEU A 80 24.54 6.88 11.84
CA LEU A 80 25.42 7.30 10.74
C LEU A 80 26.67 8.03 11.24
N TRP A 81 26.58 8.64 12.42
CA TRP A 81 27.65 9.42 13.02
C TRP A 81 27.47 9.50 14.55
N ALA A 82 28.58 9.49 15.28
CA ALA A 82 28.62 9.68 16.73
C ALA A 82 29.87 10.49 17.09
N GLY A 83 29.74 11.51 17.93
CA GLY A 83 30.87 12.33 18.37
C GLY A 83 30.46 13.71 18.90
N GLU A 84 31.45 14.57 19.04
CA GLU A 84 31.28 15.94 19.53
C GLU A 84 30.96 16.92 18.37
N THR A 85 29.88 17.68 18.51
CA THR A 85 29.49 18.74 17.56
C THR A 85 30.41 19.94 17.67
N LYS A 86 30.37 20.87 16.69
CA LYS A 86 31.14 22.13 16.75
C LYS A 86 30.87 22.98 17.99
N THR A 87 29.74 22.77 18.65
CA THR A 87 29.34 23.46 19.90
C THR A 87 29.80 22.74 21.17
N GLY A 88 30.59 21.68 21.05
CA GLY A 88 31.09 20.91 22.18
C GLY A 88 30.08 19.95 22.81
N ARG A 89 28.98 19.65 22.11
CA ARG A 89 27.94 18.73 22.60
C ARG A 89 28.10 17.37 21.93
N GLU A 90 28.09 16.30 22.71
CA GLU A 90 28.02 14.94 22.17
C GLU A 90 26.65 14.67 21.54
N ALA A 91 26.64 14.19 20.30
CA ALA A 91 25.42 13.91 19.54
C ALA A 91 25.56 12.65 18.69
N LEU A 92 24.42 12.11 18.30
CA LEU A 92 24.29 11.03 17.33
C LEU A 92 23.48 11.51 16.13
N LYS A 93 23.88 11.09 14.93
CA LYS A 93 23.06 11.23 13.72
C LYS A 93 22.38 9.89 13.45
N LEU A 94 21.08 9.82 13.69
CA LEU A 94 20.25 8.63 13.47
C LEU A 94 19.64 8.68 12.08
N ALA A 95 19.42 7.52 11.47
CA ALA A 95 18.68 7.39 10.21
C ALA A 95 17.44 6.51 10.38
N PHE A 96 16.39 6.78 9.60
CA PHE A 96 15.29 5.84 9.49
C PHE A 96 15.76 4.62 8.69
N ALA A 97 15.34 3.41 9.10
CA ALA A 97 15.75 2.16 8.44
C ALA A 97 15.36 2.09 6.95
N ASN A 98 14.33 2.84 6.53
CA ASN A 98 13.92 2.95 5.13
C ASN A 98 14.82 3.87 4.30
N GLY A 99 15.74 4.62 4.93
CA GLY A 99 16.62 5.59 4.30
C GLY A 99 15.94 6.86 3.83
N SER A 100 14.70 7.12 4.24
CA SER A 100 14.02 8.37 3.84
C SER A 100 14.78 9.56 4.38
N ASP A 101 15.13 9.51 5.66
CA ASP A 101 15.66 10.66 6.38
C ASP A 101 16.63 10.28 7.52
N SER A 102 17.29 11.29 8.04
CA SER A 102 18.16 11.26 9.21
C SER A 102 17.97 12.51 10.07
N PHE A 103 18.23 12.37 11.36
CA PHE A 103 18.03 13.42 12.35
C PHE A 103 19.08 13.32 13.47
N TRP A 104 19.31 14.45 14.14
CA TRP A 104 20.26 14.55 15.23
C TRP A 104 19.58 14.34 16.58
N VAL A 105 20.25 13.66 17.50
CA VAL A 105 19.85 13.54 18.91
C VAL A 105 21.06 13.76 19.81
N ASP A 106 20.83 14.31 21.01
CA ASP A 106 21.87 14.37 22.03
C ASP A 106 22.25 12.93 22.45
N ALA A 107 23.54 12.66 22.64
CA ALA A 107 24.03 11.30 22.88
C ALA A 107 23.50 10.68 24.19
N ASP A 108 23.24 11.50 25.21
CA ASP A 108 22.68 11.10 26.50
C ASP A 108 21.21 10.65 26.42
N LYS A 109 20.51 10.95 25.32
CA LYS A 109 19.10 10.57 25.11
C LYS A 109 18.92 9.23 24.40
N ALA A 110 20.00 8.55 24.03
CA ALA A 110 19.92 7.31 23.27
C ALA A 110 20.98 6.28 23.72
N GLU A 111 20.60 5.01 23.76
CA GLU A 111 21.53 3.92 24.10
C GLU A 111 22.27 3.47 22.85
N PHE A 112 23.49 3.97 22.65
CA PHE A 112 24.32 3.66 21.48
C PHE A 112 25.15 2.37 21.66
N LYS A 113 25.08 1.50 20.65
CA LYS A 113 25.92 0.31 20.49
C LYS A 113 26.64 0.35 19.14
N ALA A 114 27.95 0.57 19.18
CA ALA A 114 28.80 0.57 18.00
C ALA A 114 28.84 -0.82 17.33
N LEU A 115 29.00 -0.83 16.00
CA LEU A 115 29.32 -2.04 15.24
C LEU A 115 30.84 -2.29 15.29
N GLU A 116 31.24 -3.55 15.10
CA GLU A 116 32.66 -3.92 14.98
C GLU A 116 33.33 -3.27 13.78
N SER A 117 32.57 -3.04 12.71
CA SER A 117 33.01 -2.33 11.51
C SER A 117 31.85 -1.54 10.90
N PRO A 118 32.08 -0.32 10.41
CA PRO A 118 31.06 0.42 9.69
C PRO A 118 30.57 -0.32 8.44
N ILE A 119 29.26 -0.29 8.20
CA ILE A 119 28.63 -0.91 7.03
C ILE A 119 28.16 0.20 6.07
N PRO A 120 28.48 0.15 4.77
CA PRO A 120 27.90 1.09 3.79
C PRO A 120 26.37 1.14 3.87
N TRP A 121 25.79 2.33 3.79
CA TRP A 121 24.35 2.54 3.94
C TRP A 121 23.53 1.69 2.97
N GLU A 122 23.95 1.60 1.71
CA GLU A 122 23.26 0.79 0.69
C GLU A 122 23.26 -0.70 1.06
N GLU A 123 24.36 -1.22 1.59
CA GLU A 123 24.47 -2.61 2.07
C GLU A 123 23.59 -2.82 3.31
N TYR A 124 23.66 -1.92 4.29
CA TYR A 124 22.79 -1.96 5.47
C TYR A 124 21.32 -1.94 5.06
N ARG A 125 20.96 -1.04 4.14
CA ARG A 125 19.61 -0.95 3.60
C ARG A 125 19.23 -2.26 2.93
N ASP A 126 20.09 -2.90 2.14
CA ASP A 126 19.77 -4.19 1.50
C ASP A 126 19.79 -5.39 2.45
N MET A 127 20.44 -5.27 3.62
CA MET A 127 20.31 -6.22 4.72
C MET A 127 18.94 -6.10 5.41
N VAL A 128 18.45 -4.87 5.57
CA VAL A 128 17.25 -4.53 6.35
C VAL A 128 15.98 -4.45 5.47
N ARG A 129 16.08 -4.07 4.20
CA ARG A 129 14.99 -3.99 3.21
C ARG A 129 14.28 -5.32 2.94
N PRO A 130 14.94 -6.50 2.97
CA PRO A 130 14.26 -7.79 2.97
C PRO A 130 13.53 -8.06 4.29
N CYS A 131 14.03 -7.53 5.42
CA CYS A 131 13.37 -7.60 6.73
C CYS A 131 12.13 -6.72 6.80
N PHE A 132 12.09 -5.67 5.97
CA PHE A 132 10.93 -4.82 5.72
C PHE A 132 10.39 -5.06 4.31
N GLY A 133 9.89 -6.28 4.06
CA GLY A 133 9.04 -6.52 2.90
C GLY A 133 7.93 -5.44 2.88
N PRO A 134 7.91 -4.51 1.90
CA PRO A 134 7.21 -3.22 1.97
C PRO A 134 5.69 -3.31 2.00
N LYS A 135 5.14 -4.52 2.05
CA LYS A 135 3.75 -4.67 2.38
C LYS A 135 3.60 -4.63 3.94
N ILE A 136 4.38 -5.31 4.82
CA ILE A 136 4.01 -5.54 6.26
C ILE A 136 3.91 -4.25 7.09
N PHE A 137 4.65 -3.21 6.71
CA PHE A 137 4.79 -2.00 7.54
C PHE A 137 4.24 -0.73 6.88
N GLY A 138 3.57 -0.85 5.73
CA GLY A 138 2.94 0.27 5.02
C GLY A 138 1.47 0.50 5.38
N ALA A 139 0.89 -0.30 6.26
CA ALA A 139 -0.51 -0.15 6.65
C ALA A 139 -0.62 0.71 7.91
N THR A 140 -1.38 1.79 7.84
CA THR A 140 -1.86 2.56 9.00
C THR A 140 -2.90 1.79 9.83
N ARG A 141 -2.96 0.46 9.68
CA ARG A 141 -3.93 -0.43 10.30
C ARG A 141 -3.23 -1.36 11.28
N ASP A 142 -4.01 -1.81 12.25
CA ASP A 142 -3.64 -2.80 13.26
C ASP A 142 -2.84 -3.98 12.62
N PRO A 143 -1.66 -4.36 13.17
CA PRO A 143 -0.89 -5.54 12.78
C PRO A 143 -1.73 -6.83 12.63
N HIS A 144 -2.83 -6.94 13.38
CA HIS A 144 -3.78 -8.04 13.29
C HIS A 144 -4.55 -8.07 11.96
N ALA A 145 -4.86 -6.92 11.36
CA ALA A 145 -5.50 -6.83 10.05
C ALA A 145 -4.51 -7.10 8.91
N ASP A 146 -3.25 -6.70 9.09
CA ASP A 146 -2.24 -6.86 8.05
C ASP A 146 -1.70 -8.28 7.95
N LEU A 147 -1.50 -8.97 9.09
CA LEU A 147 -1.21 -10.41 9.10
C LEU A 147 -2.38 -11.23 8.53
N ARG A 148 -3.62 -10.75 8.71
CA ARG A 148 -4.83 -11.35 8.12
C ARG A 148 -4.83 -11.25 6.60
N ASP A 149 -4.33 -10.17 6.00
CA ASP A 149 -4.28 -10.02 4.54
C ASP A 149 -3.11 -10.79 3.87
N ARG A 150 -2.14 -11.30 4.64
CA ARG A 150 -0.86 -11.82 4.10
C ARG A 150 -0.60 -13.30 4.34
N LEU A 151 -1.06 -13.82 5.47
CA LEU A 151 -1.12 -15.27 5.71
C LEU A 151 -2.41 -15.87 5.10
N ILE A 152 -3.30 -15.02 4.57
CA ILE A 152 -4.50 -15.39 3.82
C ILE A 152 -4.33 -14.94 2.37
N VAL A 153 -3.41 -15.59 1.68
CA VAL A 153 -3.75 -16.10 0.37
C VAL A 153 -4.18 -17.54 0.67
N VAL A 154 -5.38 -17.79 1.19
CA VAL A 154 -6.67 -17.99 0.50
C VAL A 154 -7.74 -18.04 1.61
N PRO A 155 -8.96 -17.44 1.47
CA PRO A 155 -9.56 -16.91 0.26
C PRO A 155 -9.97 -15.43 0.33
N PHE A 156 -9.92 -14.86 -0.87
CA PHE A 156 -10.68 -13.70 -1.33
C PHE A 156 -12.19 -13.90 -1.10
N LEU A 157 -12.85 -12.81 -0.66
CA LEU A 157 -14.29 -12.62 -0.43
C LEU A 157 -14.93 -13.33 0.78
N ARG A 158 -15.65 -12.51 1.56
CA ARG A 158 -16.70 -12.95 2.48
C ARG A 158 -18.00 -13.11 1.66
N PRO A 159 -18.57 -14.31 1.51
CA PRO A 159 -19.94 -14.46 1.02
C PRO A 159 -20.91 -14.23 2.19
N GLU A 160 -22.06 -13.60 1.91
CA GLU A 160 -23.15 -13.36 2.88
C GLU A 160 -23.87 -14.64 3.31
N ASP A 161 -23.54 -15.79 2.72
CA ASP A 161 -24.06 -17.07 3.15
C ASP A 161 -23.14 -17.74 4.18
N THR A 162 -23.46 -17.52 5.46
CA THR A 162 -22.81 -18.19 6.58
C THR A 162 -23.03 -19.71 6.56
N SER A 163 -23.97 -20.25 5.76
CA SER A 163 -24.13 -21.69 5.58
C SER A 163 -23.01 -22.31 4.73
N ILE A 164 -22.43 -21.54 3.79
CA ILE A 164 -21.24 -21.95 3.04
C ILE A 164 -19.99 -21.88 3.93
N LEU A 165 -19.93 -20.95 4.90
CA LEU A 165 -18.88 -20.93 5.92
C LEU A 165 -18.97 -22.12 6.90
N ALA A 166 -20.16 -22.68 7.13
CA ALA A 166 -20.29 -23.93 7.89
C ALA A 166 -19.78 -25.15 7.08
N ALA A 167 -19.89 -25.10 5.74
CA ALA A 167 -19.32 -26.11 4.84
C ALA A 167 -17.80 -25.92 4.62
N LEU A 168 -17.32 -24.67 4.66
CA LEU A 168 -15.91 -24.32 4.65
C LEU A 168 -15.37 -24.46 6.07
N LYS A 169 -14.84 -25.64 6.41
CA LYS A 169 -14.03 -25.90 7.61
C LYS A 169 -12.74 -25.06 7.67
N THR A 170 -12.74 -23.82 7.17
CA THR A 170 -11.63 -22.88 7.29
C THR A 170 -11.68 -22.22 8.67
N PRO A 171 -10.57 -22.22 9.41
CA PRO A 171 -10.48 -21.53 10.68
C PRO A 171 -10.82 -20.03 10.51
N THR A 172 -11.80 -19.53 11.25
CA THR A 172 -12.05 -18.09 11.33
C THR A 172 -10.90 -17.41 12.09
N SER A 173 -10.73 -16.09 11.95
CA SER A 173 -9.67 -15.39 12.72
C SER A 173 -9.84 -15.46 14.24
N THR A 174 -11.04 -15.85 14.69
CA THR A 174 -11.41 -16.07 16.09
C THR A 174 -11.34 -17.55 16.48
N SER A 175 -11.04 -18.45 15.55
CA SER A 175 -10.78 -19.86 15.84
C SER A 175 -9.51 -19.98 16.69
N GLU A 176 -9.60 -20.74 17.77
CA GLU A 176 -8.45 -21.05 18.64
C GLU A 176 -7.33 -21.74 17.85
N ASP A 177 -7.70 -22.66 16.94
CA ASP A 177 -6.74 -23.33 16.06
C ASP A 177 -5.99 -22.33 15.18
N TRP A 178 -6.70 -21.39 14.56
CA TRP A 178 -6.05 -20.34 13.77
C TRP A 178 -5.10 -19.49 14.59
N GLN A 179 -5.52 -19.08 15.79
CA GLN A 179 -4.69 -18.28 16.68
C GLN A 179 -3.43 -19.04 17.09
N ALA A 180 -3.55 -20.34 17.39
CA ALA A 180 -2.43 -21.21 17.70
C ALA A 180 -1.47 -21.35 16.51
N TRP A 181 -1.98 -21.63 15.31
CA TRP A 181 -1.19 -21.74 14.08
C TRP A 181 -0.48 -20.44 13.75
N ARG A 182 -1.18 -19.31 13.81
CA ARG A 182 -0.61 -17.97 13.62
C ARG A 182 0.50 -17.69 14.63
N GLY A 183 0.28 -18.02 15.91
CA GLY A 183 1.29 -17.85 16.96
C GLY A 183 2.57 -18.62 16.65
N ARG A 184 2.42 -19.87 16.17
CA ARG A 184 3.56 -20.71 15.74
C ARG A 184 4.28 -20.12 14.53
N LEU A 185 3.55 -19.68 13.50
CA LEU A 185 4.16 -19.04 12.32
C LEU A 185 4.90 -17.76 12.67
N TYR A 186 4.35 -16.98 13.61
CA TYR A 186 4.99 -15.74 14.08
C TYR A 186 6.27 -16.03 14.88
N ALA A 187 6.22 -17.02 15.78
CA ALA A 187 7.40 -17.47 16.51
C ALA A 187 8.47 -18.00 15.56
N LEU A 188 8.09 -18.79 14.55
CA LEU A 188 8.97 -19.31 13.51
C LEU A 188 9.65 -18.16 12.75
N TYR A 189 8.86 -17.17 12.31
CA TYR A 189 9.37 -16.01 11.61
C TYR A 189 10.37 -15.22 12.47
N LEU A 190 10.07 -14.95 13.74
CA LEU A 190 10.96 -14.19 14.62
C LEU A 190 12.25 -14.93 14.97
N THR A 191 12.18 -16.25 15.14
CA THR A 191 13.33 -17.06 15.58
C THR A 191 14.19 -17.57 14.43
N GLN A 192 13.62 -17.71 13.22
CA GLN A 192 14.27 -18.30 12.06
C GLN A 192 14.22 -17.39 10.83
N PHE A 193 14.14 -16.07 11.05
CA PHE A 193 13.94 -15.09 9.99
C PHE A 193 14.96 -15.22 8.85
N ALA A 194 16.25 -15.30 9.17
CA ALA A 194 17.32 -15.36 8.17
C ALA A 194 17.17 -16.57 7.25
N ALA A 195 16.95 -17.75 7.82
CA ALA A 195 16.77 -18.97 7.07
C ALA A 195 15.48 -18.95 6.22
N MET A 196 14.36 -18.45 6.76
CA MET A 196 13.11 -18.26 6.01
C MET A 196 13.29 -17.29 4.83
N ARG A 197 14.01 -16.18 5.04
CA ARG A 197 14.33 -15.19 4.00
C ARG A 197 15.13 -15.84 2.87
N ASP A 198 16.10 -16.68 3.21
CA ASP A 198 16.96 -17.31 2.21
C ASP A 198 16.17 -18.33 1.36
N VAL A 199 15.23 -19.08 1.96
CA VAL A 199 14.26 -19.92 1.22
C VAL A 199 13.41 -19.07 0.27
N ALA A 200 12.86 -17.96 0.74
CA ALA A 200 12.03 -17.07 -0.08
C ALA A 200 12.82 -16.44 -1.25
N ARG A 201 14.11 -16.16 -1.06
CA ARG A 201 15.02 -15.68 -2.11
C ARG A 201 15.30 -16.76 -3.14
N SER A 202 15.59 -17.99 -2.72
CA SER A 202 15.78 -19.13 -3.63
C SER A 202 14.56 -19.31 -4.54
N LEU A 203 13.36 -19.31 -3.95
CA LEU A 203 12.10 -19.39 -4.69
C LEU A 203 11.92 -18.26 -5.72
N ALA A 204 12.27 -17.03 -5.36
CA ALA A 204 12.20 -15.90 -6.27
C ALA A 204 13.19 -16.01 -7.44
N GLN A 205 14.36 -16.61 -7.22
CA GLN A 205 15.36 -16.87 -8.26
C GLN A 205 14.90 -18.00 -9.19
N GLU A 206 14.38 -19.10 -8.64
CA GLU A 206 13.90 -20.26 -9.40
C GLU A 206 12.72 -19.92 -10.32
N GLN A 207 11.74 -19.16 -9.83
CA GLN A 207 10.53 -18.81 -10.58
C GLN A 207 10.73 -17.64 -11.56
N GLY A 208 11.89 -16.97 -11.50
CA GLY A 208 12.16 -15.73 -12.22
C GLY A 208 11.24 -14.57 -11.81
N ASN A 209 11.42 -13.42 -12.49
CA ASN A 209 10.57 -12.23 -12.34
C ASN A 209 9.19 -12.38 -13.04
N ASN A 210 8.66 -13.59 -13.17
CA ASN A 210 7.32 -13.78 -13.68
C ASN A 210 6.33 -13.23 -12.64
N ASN A 211 6.02 -11.94 -12.77
CA ASN A 211 5.06 -11.15 -12.00
C ASN A 211 3.61 -11.58 -12.24
N ALA A 212 3.37 -12.84 -12.59
CA ALA A 212 2.03 -13.38 -12.55
C ALA A 212 1.55 -13.24 -11.11
N ARG A 213 0.40 -12.58 -10.92
CA ARG A 213 -0.27 -12.41 -9.62
C ARG A 213 -0.35 -13.73 -8.83
N ARG A 214 -0.40 -14.86 -9.55
CA ARG A 214 -0.29 -16.24 -9.06
C ARG A 214 1.00 -16.49 -8.24
N GLY A 215 2.16 -16.11 -8.76
CA GLY A 215 3.45 -16.25 -8.07
C GLY A 215 3.58 -15.33 -6.85
N GLU A 216 3.03 -14.11 -6.90
CA GLU A 216 3.01 -13.24 -5.71
C GLU A 216 2.17 -13.83 -4.57
N LEU A 217 1.06 -14.48 -4.91
CA LEU A 217 0.09 -15.01 -3.97
C LEU A 217 0.57 -16.32 -3.32
N LEU A 218 1.10 -17.25 -4.10
CA LEU A 218 1.49 -18.59 -3.61
C LEU A 218 2.88 -18.63 -2.96
N ARG A 219 3.81 -17.77 -3.39
CA ARG A 219 5.21 -17.84 -2.97
C ARG A 219 5.42 -17.78 -1.44
N PRO A 220 4.68 -16.97 -0.65
CA PRO A 220 4.81 -17.01 0.81
C PRO A 220 4.42 -18.37 1.41
N MET A 221 3.38 -19.02 0.88
CA MET A 221 2.97 -20.35 1.35
C MET A 221 4.03 -21.39 1.02
N VAL A 222 4.51 -21.40 -0.22
CA VAL A 222 5.57 -22.31 -0.68
C VAL A 222 6.85 -22.11 0.14
N ALA A 223 7.22 -20.87 0.44
CA ALA A 223 8.39 -20.57 1.26
C ALA A 223 8.27 -21.18 2.67
N ILE A 224 7.10 -21.04 3.32
CA ILE A 224 6.87 -21.64 4.63
C ILE A 224 6.91 -23.17 4.56
N MET A 225 6.26 -23.77 3.55
CA MET A 225 6.22 -25.23 3.41
C MET A 225 7.61 -25.81 3.15
N ARG A 226 8.39 -25.21 2.24
CA ARG A 226 9.80 -25.60 2.00
C ARG A 226 10.67 -25.40 3.24
N PHE A 227 10.50 -24.28 3.94
CA PHE A 227 11.22 -24.03 5.18
C PHE A 227 10.92 -25.12 6.24
N CYS A 228 9.66 -25.55 6.33
CA CYS A 228 9.21 -26.65 7.16
C CYS A 228 9.55 -28.04 6.60
N ARG A 229 10.27 -28.12 5.47
CA ARG A 229 10.64 -29.37 4.77
C ARG A 229 9.44 -30.24 4.41
N VAL A 230 8.33 -29.61 4.04
CA VAL A 230 7.21 -30.31 3.41
C VAL A 230 7.69 -30.83 2.05
N ASP A 231 7.26 -32.04 1.72
CA ASP A 231 7.59 -32.69 0.45
C ASP A 231 7.08 -31.86 -0.75
N GLU A 232 7.84 -31.81 -1.85
CA GLU A 232 7.49 -30.98 -3.01
C GLU A 232 6.20 -31.44 -3.69
N ASP A 233 5.89 -32.75 -3.67
CA ASP A 233 4.65 -33.27 -4.25
C ASP A 233 3.43 -32.76 -3.45
N ILE A 234 3.56 -32.66 -2.12
CA ILE A 234 2.52 -32.10 -1.25
C ILE A 234 2.37 -30.58 -1.48
N ILE A 235 3.49 -29.89 -1.68
CA ILE A 235 3.49 -28.45 -1.99
C ILE A 235 2.75 -28.19 -3.30
N GLU A 236 3.01 -28.98 -4.33
CA GLU A 236 2.35 -28.91 -5.63
C GLU A 236 0.85 -29.18 -5.49
N GLU A 237 0.45 -30.25 -4.80
CA GLU A 237 -0.96 -30.56 -4.54
C GLU A 237 -1.69 -29.40 -3.83
N VAL A 238 -1.06 -28.79 -2.82
CA VAL A 238 -1.63 -27.64 -2.11
C VAL A 238 -1.77 -26.43 -3.04
N CYS A 239 -0.77 -26.16 -3.88
CA CYS A 239 -0.82 -25.06 -4.84
C CYS A 239 -1.96 -25.27 -5.86
N ASP A 240 -2.07 -26.45 -6.43
CA ASP A 240 -3.12 -26.79 -7.40
C ASP A 240 -4.51 -26.66 -6.78
N ARG A 241 -4.70 -27.15 -5.55
CA ARG A 241 -5.98 -27.02 -4.83
C ARG A 241 -6.32 -25.57 -4.52
N VAL A 242 -5.33 -24.77 -4.14
CA VAL A 242 -5.50 -23.33 -3.93
C VAL A 242 -5.93 -22.65 -5.22
N GLU A 243 -5.28 -22.98 -6.33
CA GLU A 243 -5.56 -22.38 -7.63
C GLU A 243 -6.94 -22.76 -8.15
N GLN A 244 -7.27 -24.05 -8.10
CA GLN A 244 -8.61 -24.53 -8.40
C GLN A 244 -9.65 -23.76 -7.57
N ARG A 245 -9.37 -23.55 -6.27
CA ARG A 245 -10.27 -22.81 -5.41
C ARG A 245 -10.37 -21.32 -5.77
N ILE A 246 -9.26 -20.70 -6.15
CA ILE A 246 -9.24 -19.31 -6.65
C ILE A 246 -10.10 -19.21 -7.92
N ASP A 247 -9.98 -20.17 -8.81
CA ASP A 247 -10.74 -20.22 -10.06
C ASP A 247 -12.23 -20.53 -9.81
N GLU A 248 -12.59 -21.36 -8.83
CA GLU A 248 -13.98 -21.60 -8.41
C GLU A 248 -14.63 -20.34 -7.79
N ILE A 249 -13.85 -19.52 -7.09
CA ILE A 249 -14.33 -18.26 -6.50
C ILE A 249 -14.44 -17.17 -7.57
N ARG A 250 -13.62 -17.23 -8.63
CA ARG A 250 -13.56 -16.21 -9.68
C ARG A 250 -14.92 -15.93 -10.37
N PRO A 251 -15.80 -16.90 -10.69
CA PRO A 251 -17.13 -16.66 -11.24
C PRO A 251 -18.06 -15.80 -10.36
N SER A 252 -17.95 -15.91 -9.03
CA SER A 252 -18.73 -15.05 -8.11
C SER A 252 -18.16 -13.62 -8.06
N ILE A 253 -16.84 -13.51 -8.21
CA ILE A 253 -16.09 -12.27 -8.34
C ILE A 253 -16.45 -11.54 -9.64
N THR A 254 -16.62 -12.25 -10.75
CA THR A 254 -16.94 -11.63 -12.06
C THR A 254 -18.32 -11.01 -12.07
N ARG A 255 -19.31 -11.59 -11.39
CA ARG A 255 -20.66 -10.99 -11.30
C ARG A 255 -20.65 -9.71 -10.45
N LEU A 256 -19.92 -9.72 -9.33
CA LEU A 256 -19.75 -8.51 -8.52
C LEU A 256 -18.96 -7.43 -9.27
N ASP A 257 -17.94 -7.84 -10.04
CA ASP A 257 -17.16 -6.94 -10.90
C ASP A 257 -18.02 -6.29 -11.96
N GLU A 258 -18.76 -7.10 -12.70
CA GLU A 258 -19.71 -6.65 -13.72
C GLU A 258 -20.65 -5.61 -13.13
N GLN A 259 -21.32 -5.92 -12.02
CA GLN A 259 -22.31 -5.03 -11.43
C GLN A 259 -21.70 -3.70 -10.94
N VAL A 260 -20.49 -3.71 -10.36
CA VAL A 260 -19.80 -2.46 -9.96
C VAL A 260 -19.35 -1.66 -11.18
N LEU A 261 -18.84 -2.32 -12.22
CA LEU A 261 -18.43 -1.68 -13.46
C LEU A 261 -19.62 -1.09 -14.22
N MET A 262 -20.78 -1.75 -14.15
CA MET A 262 -22.04 -1.27 -14.67
C MET A 262 -22.50 0.00 -13.97
N ILE A 263 -22.41 0.06 -12.63
CA ILE A 263 -22.67 1.30 -11.88
C ILE A 263 -21.72 2.42 -12.32
N VAL A 264 -20.44 2.12 -12.55
CA VAL A 264 -19.48 3.13 -13.04
C VAL A 264 -19.83 3.58 -14.47
N TRP A 265 -20.26 2.65 -15.32
CA TRP A 265 -20.70 2.92 -16.68
C TRP A 265 -21.92 3.85 -16.72
N GLU A 266 -22.92 3.60 -15.87
CA GLU A 266 -24.09 4.46 -15.71
C GLU A 266 -23.71 5.87 -15.27
N ILE A 267 -22.85 6.00 -14.23
CA ILE A 267 -22.39 7.30 -13.74
C ILE A 267 -21.66 8.08 -14.86
N LEU A 268 -20.86 7.39 -15.68
CA LEU A 268 -20.18 8.00 -16.83
C LEU A 268 -21.16 8.52 -17.88
N HIS A 269 -22.23 7.77 -18.16
CA HIS A 269 -23.25 8.14 -19.13
C HIS A 269 -24.10 9.32 -18.65
N GLU A 270 -24.50 9.33 -17.38
CA GLU A 270 -25.25 10.43 -16.77
C GLU A 270 -24.49 11.77 -16.82
N GLN A 271 -23.17 11.72 -16.82
CA GLN A 271 -22.31 12.91 -16.85
C GLN A 271 -21.86 13.34 -18.26
N GLY A 272 -22.41 12.71 -19.32
CA GLY A 272 -22.19 13.15 -20.70
C GLY A 272 -20.93 12.57 -21.39
N GLY A 273 -20.35 11.50 -20.86
CA GLY A 273 -19.18 10.83 -21.44
C GLY A 273 -17.87 11.61 -21.27
N GLY A 274 -16.74 10.94 -21.52
CA GLY A 274 -15.40 11.53 -21.34
C GLY A 274 -14.72 11.18 -20.02
N TYR A 275 -13.94 12.12 -19.47
CA TYR A 275 -13.20 11.93 -18.22
C TYR A 275 -14.05 12.36 -17.03
N VAL A 276 -14.30 11.44 -16.11
CA VAL A 276 -15.11 11.71 -14.93
C VAL A 276 -14.34 11.42 -13.66
N GLU A 277 -14.50 12.32 -12.70
CA GLU A 277 -14.08 12.13 -11.32
C GLU A 277 -15.26 11.56 -10.52
N ILE A 278 -15.18 10.28 -10.16
CA ILE A 278 -16.23 9.59 -9.41
C ILE A 278 -15.73 9.40 -7.97
N PRO A 279 -16.41 9.99 -6.97
CA PRO A 279 -16.14 9.66 -5.57
C PRO A 279 -16.51 8.19 -5.31
N ILE A 280 -15.67 7.42 -4.60
CA ILE A 280 -16.00 6.02 -4.32
C ILE A 280 -17.28 5.92 -3.48
N SER A 281 -17.63 6.92 -2.66
CA SER A 281 -18.89 6.91 -1.92
C SER A 281 -20.12 6.91 -2.84
N SER A 282 -20.04 7.51 -4.04
CA SER A 282 -21.13 7.49 -5.02
C SER A 282 -21.38 6.08 -5.54
N ILE A 283 -20.32 5.34 -5.85
CA ILE A 283 -20.42 3.94 -6.29
C ILE A 283 -20.97 3.08 -5.14
N ARG A 284 -20.44 3.26 -3.92
CA ARG A 284 -20.91 2.52 -2.73
C ARG A 284 -22.38 2.75 -2.45
N ARG A 285 -22.86 3.99 -2.61
CA ARG A 285 -24.28 4.33 -2.42
C ARG A 285 -25.16 3.55 -3.38
N ARG A 286 -24.82 3.53 -4.67
CA ARG A 286 -25.54 2.74 -5.67
C ARG A 286 -25.44 1.23 -5.41
N CYS A 287 -24.29 0.73 -4.98
CA CYS A 287 -24.17 -0.67 -4.55
C CYS A 287 -25.10 -1.00 -3.37
N ALA A 288 -25.27 -0.09 -2.41
CA ALA A 288 -26.13 -0.31 -1.25
C ALA A 288 -27.64 -0.32 -1.58
N GLU A 289 -28.04 0.23 -2.73
CA GLU A 289 -29.42 0.24 -3.22
C GLU A 289 -29.83 -1.10 -3.86
N ASN A 290 -28.87 -1.99 -4.15
CA ASN A 290 -29.11 -3.30 -4.73
C ASN A 290 -28.79 -4.40 -3.69
N GLU A 291 -29.77 -5.25 -3.39
CA GLU A 291 -29.60 -6.29 -2.37
C GLU A 291 -28.49 -7.28 -2.70
N ASP A 292 -28.26 -7.57 -3.99
CA ASP A 292 -27.17 -8.44 -4.46
C ASP A 292 -25.77 -7.81 -4.27
N LEU A 293 -25.72 -6.50 -3.99
CA LEU A 293 -24.50 -5.69 -3.95
C LEU A 293 -24.15 -5.14 -2.56
N LYS A 294 -24.85 -5.58 -1.50
CA LYS A 294 -24.56 -5.16 -0.11
C LYS A 294 -23.08 -5.37 0.28
N ILE A 295 -22.42 -6.40 -0.26
CA ILE A 295 -20.97 -6.67 -0.08
C ILE A 295 -20.07 -5.59 -0.72
N ALA A 296 -20.49 -4.95 -1.82
CA ALA A 296 -19.77 -3.85 -2.46
C ALA A 296 -19.98 -2.50 -1.76
N SER A 297 -20.69 -2.45 -0.64
CA SER A 297 -20.83 -1.25 0.20
C SER A 297 -19.54 -0.85 0.92
N TYR A 298 -18.46 -1.63 0.82
CA TYR A 298 -17.15 -1.29 1.36
C TYR A 298 -16.24 -0.65 0.31
N GLU A 299 -15.62 0.48 0.67
CA GLU A 299 -14.72 1.25 -0.19
C GLU A 299 -13.56 0.42 -0.77
N ASN A 300 -12.97 -0.46 0.04
CA ASN A 300 -11.88 -1.33 -0.39
C ASN A 300 -12.30 -2.35 -1.45
N VAL A 301 -13.55 -2.80 -1.43
CA VAL A 301 -14.06 -3.79 -2.40
C VAL A 301 -14.21 -3.11 -3.76
N VAL A 302 -14.92 -1.98 -3.82
CA VAL A 302 -15.05 -1.17 -5.04
C VAL A 302 -13.68 -0.80 -5.61
N TRP A 303 -12.76 -0.36 -4.76
CA TRP A 303 -11.41 -0.01 -5.18
C TRP A 303 -10.66 -1.18 -5.83
N GLU A 304 -10.67 -2.35 -5.22
CA GLU A 304 -9.98 -3.53 -5.78
C GLU A 304 -10.63 -4.04 -7.06
N ILE A 305 -11.95 -3.92 -7.20
CA ILE A 305 -12.70 -4.25 -8.44
C ILE A 305 -12.23 -3.36 -9.59
N LEU A 306 -12.19 -2.05 -9.37
CA LEU A 306 -11.77 -1.10 -10.40
C LEU A 306 -10.30 -1.29 -10.77
N LYS A 307 -9.45 -1.58 -9.76
CA LYS A 307 -8.02 -1.83 -9.96
C LYS A 307 -7.75 -3.10 -10.75
N ARG A 308 -8.38 -4.23 -10.37
CA ARG A 308 -8.14 -5.51 -11.05
C ARG A 308 -8.60 -5.50 -12.49
N ASN A 309 -9.67 -4.78 -12.79
CA ASN A 309 -10.22 -4.69 -14.15
C ASN A 309 -9.59 -3.57 -14.99
N GLY A 310 -8.79 -2.69 -14.39
CA GLY A 310 -8.19 -1.55 -15.08
C GLY A 310 -9.22 -0.48 -15.45
N ALA A 311 -10.28 -0.35 -14.65
CA ALA A 311 -11.41 0.54 -14.88
C ALA A 311 -11.24 1.94 -14.28
N TYR A 312 -10.01 2.33 -13.95
CA TYR A 312 -9.65 3.70 -13.59
C TYR A 312 -8.27 4.07 -14.12
N LEU A 313 -8.05 5.36 -14.38
CA LEU A 313 -6.80 5.92 -14.89
C LEU A 313 -5.90 6.45 -13.77
N LYS A 314 -6.50 7.10 -12.78
CA LYS A 314 -5.80 7.66 -11.62
C LYS A 314 -6.72 7.65 -10.41
N SER A 315 -6.15 7.67 -9.22
CA SER A 315 -6.87 8.02 -8.00
C SER A 315 -6.21 9.20 -7.29
N LYS A 316 -7.01 9.94 -6.54
CA LYS A 316 -6.55 11.00 -5.64
C LYS A 316 -7.41 10.99 -4.38
N ARG A 317 -6.88 11.52 -3.29
CA ARG A 317 -7.68 11.81 -2.08
C ARG A 317 -8.10 13.27 -2.10
N ARG A 318 -9.39 13.54 -1.86
CA ARG A 318 -9.95 14.89 -1.69
C ARG A 318 -10.85 14.89 -0.46
N ALA A 319 -10.55 15.75 0.52
CA ALA A 319 -11.30 15.85 1.79
C ALA A 319 -11.49 14.49 2.53
N GLY A 320 -10.45 13.63 2.51
CA GLY A 320 -10.50 12.31 3.15
C GLY A 320 -11.11 11.20 2.29
N GLU A 321 -11.79 11.54 1.20
CA GLU A 321 -12.44 10.59 0.28
C GLU A 321 -11.53 10.21 -0.89
N ILE A 322 -11.58 8.94 -1.32
CA ILE A 322 -10.95 8.49 -2.55
C ILE A 322 -11.85 8.84 -3.75
N VAL A 323 -11.26 9.57 -4.69
CA VAL A 323 -11.86 9.91 -5.98
C VAL A 323 -11.11 9.16 -7.08
N ILE A 324 -11.85 8.39 -7.87
CA ILE A 324 -11.32 7.74 -9.08
C ILE A 324 -11.49 8.67 -10.27
N MET A 325 -10.49 8.74 -11.13
CA MET A 325 -10.59 9.35 -12.45
C MET A 325 -10.66 8.22 -13.47
N THR A 326 -11.73 8.16 -14.25
CA THR A 326 -11.93 7.12 -15.27
C THR A 326 -12.54 7.70 -16.54
N ASN A 327 -12.64 6.89 -17.59
CA ASN A 327 -13.35 7.23 -18.81
C ASN A 327 -14.07 6.01 -19.38
N GLU A 328 -15.00 6.28 -20.30
CA GLU A 328 -15.82 5.29 -20.99
C GLU A 328 -14.98 4.13 -21.56
N ARG A 329 -13.88 4.46 -22.26
CA ARG A 329 -12.99 3.46 -22.86
C ARG A 329 -12.39 2.47 -21.85
N CYS A 330 -12.05 2.91 -20.65
CA CYS A 330 -11.49 2.04 -19.61
C CYS A 330 -12.53 1.09 -19.06
N VAL A 331 -13.73 1.60 -18.80
CA VAL A 331 -14.85 0.82 -18.26
C VAL A 331 -15.38 -0.16 -19.31
N HIS A 332 -15.48 0.26 -20.57
CA HIS A 332 -15.84 -0.59 -21.71
C HIS A 332 -14.93 -1.81 -21.82
N ARG A 333 -13.61 -1.59 -21.84
CA ARG A 333 -12.63 -2.68 -21.90
C ARG A 333 -12.69 -3.61 -20.69
N ALA A 334 -13.02 -3.06 -19.52
CA ALA A 334 -13.19 -3.85 -18.32
C ALA A 334 -14.42 -4.76 -18.44
N LEU A 335 -15.54 -4.24 -18.94
CA LEU A 335 -16.78 -4.98 -19.18
C LEU A 335 -16.61 -6.03 -20.30
N GLU A 336 -15.94 -5.71 -21.40
CA GLU A 336 -15.61 -6.67 -22.48
C GLU A 336 -14.80 -7.86 -21.96
N ARG A 337 -13.83 -7.63 -21.06
CA ARG A 337 -13.02 -8.71 -20.45
C ARG A 337 -13.84 -9.66 -19.59
N LEU A 338 -14.98 -9.19 -19.07
CA LEU A 338 -15.91 -9.99 -18.29
C LEU A 338 -16.97 -10.66 -19.18
N GLY A 339 -16.95 -10.41 -20.49
CA GLY A 339 -17.92 -10.94 -21.45
C GLY A 339 -19.28 -10.23 -21.40
N CYS A 340 -19.34 -9.01 -20.86
CA CYS A 340 -20.55 -8.20 -20.85
C CYS A 340 -20.82 -7.62 -22.25
N ASP A 341 -22.01 -7.83 -22.78
CA ASP A 341 -22.43 -7.26 -24.06
C ASP A 341 -23.06 -5.88 -23.86
N LEU A 342 -22.32 -4.83 -24.23
CA LEU A 342 -22.75 -3.45 -24.02
C LEU A 342 -23.83 -2.99 -25.00
N GLU A 343 -24.06 -3.71 -26.09
CA GLU A 343 -25.17 -3.43 -27.00
C GLU A 343 -26.52 -3.78 -26.35
N GLU A 344 -26.57 -4.82 -25.51
CA GLU A 344 -27.77 -5.17 -24.72
C GLU A 344 -28.05 -4.16 -23.59
N ILE A 345 -27.02 -3.45 -23.13
CA ILE A 345 -27.04 -2.59 -21.94
C ILE A 345 -27.23 -1.11 -22.29
N SER A 346 -26.88 -0.71 -23.51
CA SER A 346 -26.93 0.69 -23.93
C SER A 346 -28.36 1.23 -23.76
N PRO A 347 -28.58 2.23 -22.90
CA PRO A 347 -29.90 2.83 -22.77
C PRO A 347 -30.29 3.36 -24.15
N SER A 348 -31.34 2.79 -24.74
CA SER A 348 -31.86 3.21 -26.04
C SER A 348 -31.97 4.72 -26.04
N ARG A 349 -31.16 5.41 -26.84
CA ARG A 349 -31.06 6.89 -26.90
C ARG A 349 -32.36 7.61 -27.31
N GLU A 350 -33.47 6.88 -27.47
CA GLU A 350 -34.72 7.38 -28.04
C GLU A 350 -35.83 7.72 -27.00
N GLN A 351 -35.55 7.81 -25.70
CA GLN A 351 -36.59 8.13 -24.71
C GLN A 351 -36.25 9.28 -23.77
N ASP A 352 -36.39 10.51 -24.27
CA ASP A 352 -36.36 11.80 -23.56
C ASP A 352 -37.59 12.02 -22.64
N SER A 353 -37.88 11.10 -21.70
CA SER A 353 -38.94 11.32 -20.70
C SER A 353 -38.42 11.27 -19.26
N LEU A 354 -38.57 12.42 -18.58
CA LEU A 354 -38.01 12.86 -17.28
C LEU A 354 -38.51 12.10 -16.03
N ALA A 355 -38.53 10.76 -16.02
CA ALA A 355 -38.76 10.01 -14.78
C ALA A 355 -37.56 9.10 -14.47
N PRO A 356 -36.97 9.17 -13.26
CA PRO A 356 -35.94 8.21 -12.84
C PRO A 356 -36.60 6.84 -12.72
N ARG A 357 -36.41 5.98 -13.72
CA ARG A 357 -36.79 4.56 -13.65
C ARG A 357 -35.69 3.80 -12.92
N GLN A 358 -36.09 2.98 -11.94
CA GLN A 358 -35.31 1.81 -11.57
C GLN A 358 -35.25 0.89 -12.79
N ILE A 359 -34.10 0.78 -13.43
CA ILE A 359 -33.87 -0.22 -14.47
C ILE A 359 -33.84 -1.58 -13.75
N ALA A 360 -34.92 -2.32 -13.81
CA ALA A 360 -34.91 -3.73 -13.45
C ALA A 360 -34.09 -4.46 -14.52
N ILE A 361 -32.81 -4.70 -14.24
CA ILE A 361 -31.95 -5.52 -15.09
C ILE A 361 -32.59 -6.91 -15.16
N PRO A 362 -32.98 -7.43 -16.33
CA PRO A 362 -33.47 -8.79 -16.44
C PRO A 362 -32.31 -9.70 -16.04
N LEU A 363 -32.43 -10.36 -14.88
CA LEU A 363 -31.56 -11.47 -14.50
C LEU A 363 -31.90 -12.66 -15.40
N ALA A 364 -31.60 -12.54 -16.69
CA ALA A 364 -31.62 -13.68 -17.59
C ALA A 364 -30.53 -14.63 -17.10
N ARG A 365 -30.94 -15.77 -16.54
CA ARG A 365 -30.07 -16.90 -16.22
C ARG A 365 -29.43 -17.40 -17.51
N ARG A 366 -28.36 -16.76 -17.99
CA ARG A 366 -27.41 -17.44 -18.85
C ARG A 366 -26.67 -18.40 -17.94
N ALA A 367 -27.00 -19.68 -18.06
CA ALA A 367 -26.08 -20.72 -17.63
C ALA A 367 -24.80 -20.50 -18.45
N CYS A 368 -23.77 -19.93 -17.83
CA CYS A 368 -22.42 -20.04 -18.35
C CYS A 368 -22.11 -21.54 -18.34
N THR A 369 -22.28 -22.21 -19.48
CA THR A 369 -21.73 -23.54 -19.68
C THR A 369 -20.21 -23.41 -19.73
N TYR A 370 -19.56 -23.82 -18.65
CA TYR A 370 -18.16 -24.22 -18.60
C TYR A 370 -18.05 -25.53 -17.82
#